data_AF-A0A9X4MWT0-F1
#
_entry.id   AF-A0A9X4MWT0-F1
#
_cell.length_a   1.000
_cell.length_b   1.000
_cell.length_c   1.000
_cell.angle_alpha   90.00
_cell.angle_beta   90.00
_cell.angle_gamma   90.00
#
_symmetry.space_group_name_H-M   'P 1'
#
loop_
_entity.id
_entity.type
_entity.pdbx_description
1 polymer ?
#
loop_
_entity_poly.entity_id
_entity_poly.type
_entity_poly.pdbx_seq_one_letter_code
_entity_poly.pdbx_strand_id
1 'polypeptide(L)'
;SDLRFFRLNEMREGDEIFVEIGEKVVTYRVKNTEIIKATDWQKLLPIEKQDVLTLLTCDPLVPPFDYRLLVNAYRHHDSSEQVAASEEKTQSSQAVLESYRKKGVSFIAYLTLFGWFLFVYLAYKLGKLVRVCRVTKVR
;
A
#
# COMPACT_ATOMS: atom_id res chain seq x y z
N SER A 1 14.99 15.28 8.01
CA SER A 1 14.21 16.51 8.20
C SER A 1 12.77 16.16 7.89
N ASP A 2 11.96 15.92 8.92
CA ASP A 2 10.55 15.56 8.72
C ASP A 2 9.80 16.74 8.14
N LEU A 3 9.30 16.54 6.91
CA LEU A 3 8.35 17.43 6.28
C LEU A 3 7.04 17.30 7.05
N ARG A 4 6.83 18.19 8.02
CA ARG A 4 5.54 18.41 8.71
C ARG A 4 4.54 19.00 7.70
N PHE A 5 3.76 19.99 8.11
CA PHE A 5 2.76 20.66 7.26
C PHE A 5 3.34 21.65 6.22
N PHE A 6 4.51 21.35 5.63
CA PHE A 6 5.14 22.21 4.62
C PHE A 6 4.36 22.30 3.31
N ARG A 7 3.59 21.27 2.96
CA ARG A 7 2.79 21.17 1.72
C ARG A 7 1.29 21.27 2.00
N LEU A 8 0.90 21.77 3.17
CA LEU A 8 -0.52 21.86 3.55
C LEU A 8 -1.30 22.80 2.61
N ASN A 9 -0.63 23.78 2.01
CA ASN A 9 -1.17 24.69 1.01
C ASN A 9 -1.53 24.03 -0.33
N GLU A 10 -1.13 22.76 -0.55
CA GLU A 10 -1.45 22.03 -1.77
C GLU A 10 -2.77 21.25 -1.68
N MET A 11 -3.33 21.12 -0.47
CA MET A 11 -4.61 20.44 -0.22
C MET A 11 -5.77 21.18 -0.91
N ARG A 12 -6.70 20.42 -1.47
CA ARG A 12 -7.87 20.93 -2.21
C ARG A 12 -9.16 20.37 -1.64
N GLU A 13 -10.27 21.04 -1.95
CA GLU A 13 -11.59 20.52 -1.64
C GLU A 13 -11.76 19.12 -2.26
N GLY A 14 -12.22 18.16 -1.46
CA GLY A 14 -12.37 16.77 -1.86
C GLY A 14 -11.23 15.84 -1.41
N ASP A 15 -10.07 16.37 -1.04
CA ASP A 15 -8.96 15.56 -0.53
C ASP A 15 -9.34 14.89 0.81
N GLU A 16 -8.80 13.70 1.06
CA GLU A 16 -9.11 12.90 2.24
C GLU A 16 -7.97 12.93 3.27
N ILE A 17 -8.34 12.96 4.54
CA ILE A 17 -7.44 12.93 5.69
C ILE A 17 -7.86 11.75 6.57
N PHE A 18 -6.92 10.84 6.83
CA PHE A 18 -7.13 9.68 7.69
C PHE A 18 -6.52 9.96 9.07
N VAL A 19 -7.34 9.86 10.12
CA VAL A 19 -6.91 10.03 11.51
C VAL A 19 -7.04 8.70 12.23
N GLU A 20 -5.90 8.15 12.66
CA GLU A 20 -5.83 6.92 13.45
C GLU A 20 -5.91 7.25 14.94
N ILE A 21 -6.91 6.69 15.63
CA ILE A 21 -7.17 6.89 17.06
C ILE A 21 -7.34 5.52 17.70
N GLY A 22 -6.28 5.00 18.31
CA GLY A 22 -6.25 3.61 18.78
C GLY A 22 -6.39 2.64 17.61
N GLU A 23 -7.36 1.73 17.67
CA GLU A 23 -7.63 0.74 16.60
C GLU A 23 -8.63 1.26 15.55
N LYS A 24 -9.02 2.54 15.60
CA LYS A 24 -10.02 3.13 14.69
C LYS A 24 -9.37 4.12 13.74
N VAL A 25 -9.69 4.00 12.46
CA VAL A 25 -9.36 5.01 11.44
C VAL A 25 -10.61 5.81 11.12
N VAL A 26 -10.49 7.13 11.16
CA VAL A 26 -11.55 8.07 10.79
C VAL A 26 -11.15 8.81 9.53
N THR A 27 -12.06 8.84 8.55
CA THR A 27 -11.89 9.61 7.32
C THR A 27 -12.53 10.98 7.46
N TYR A 28 -11.78 12.03 7.09
CA TYR A 28 -12.27 13.39 6.93
C TYR A 28 -12.06 13.83 5.47
N ARG A 29 -12.98 14.62 4.92
CA ARG A 29 -12.85 15.20 3.57
C ARG A 29 -12.71 16.71 3.65
N VAL A 30 -11.65 17.24 3.05
CA VAL A 30 -11.37 18.68 2.99
C VAL A 30 -12.52 19.39 2.31
N LYS A 31 -13.03 20.43 2.97
CA LYS A 31 -14.11 21.26 2.45
C LYS A 31 -13.63 22.62 1.98
N ASN A 32 -12.75 23.26 2.74
CA ASN A 32 -12.18 24.55 2.35
C ASN A 32 -10.83 24.80 3.03
N THR A 33 -10.14 25.80 2.50
CA THR A 33 -8.92 26.36 3.06
C THR A 33 -9.09 27.87 3.26
N GLU A 34 -8.63 28.41 4.37
CA GLU A 34 -8.66 29.86 4.64
C GLU A 34 -7.35 30.35 5.28
N ILE A 35 -6.99 31.59 4.98
CA ILE A 35 -5.87 32.29 5.64
C ILE A 35 -6.46 33.26 6.65
N ILE A 36 -6.04 33.16 7.92
CA ILE A 36 -6.49 34.01 9.02
C ILE A 36 -5.30 34.70 9.69
N LYS A 37 -5.53 35.76 10.46
CA LYS A 37 -4.47 36.28 11.34
C LYS A 37 -4.25 35.35 12.50
N ALA A 38 -3.03 35.34 13.04
CA ALA A 38 -2.68 34.58 14.23
C ALA A 38 -3.54 34.96 15.46
N THR A 39 -4.13 36.16 15.46
CA THR A 39 -5.04 36.65 16.51
C THR A 39 -6.48 36.18 16.38
N ASP A 40 -6.88 35.66 15.22
CA ASP A 40 -8.29 35.38 14.89
C ASP A 40 -8.70 33.96 15.33
N TRP A 41 -8.38 33.59 16.57
CA TRP A 41 -8.60 32.25 17.12
C TRP A 41 -10.07 31.86 17.20
N GLN A 42 -10.99 32.82 17.16
CA GLN A 42 -12.44 32.58 17.20
C GLN A 42 -12.93 31.72 16.04
N LYS A 43 -12.17 31.70 14.93
CA LYS A 43 -12.41 30.83 13.77
C LYS A 43 -12.25 29.33 14.06
N LEU A 44 -11.54 28.98 15.14
CA LEU A 44 -11.30 27.61 15.57
C LEU A 44 -12.33 27.11 16.58
N LEU A 45 -13.34 27.93 16.90
CA LEU A 45 -14.40 27.52 17.81
C LEU A 45 -15.19 26.34 17.21
N PRO A 46 -15.62 25.38 18.05
CA PRO A 46 -16.45 24.28 17.59
C PRO A 46 -17.73 24.78 16.91
N ILE A 47 -18.09 24.16 15.80
CA ILE A 47 -19.33 24.46 15.09
C ILE A 47 -20.40 23.48 15.58
N GLU A 48 -21.55 24.01 16.01
CA GLU A 48 -22.62 23.18 16.55
C GLU A 48 -23.07 22.09 15.56
N LYS A 49 -23.18 20.85 16.05
CA LYS A 49 -23.65 19.66 15.31
C LYS A 49 -22.78 19.27 14.11
N GLN A 50 -21.54 19.74 14.04
CA GLN A 50 -20.59 19.38 12.99
C GLN A 50 -19.35 18.72 13.60
N ASP A 51 -18.84 17.67 12.96
CA ASP A 51 -17.54 17.08 13.29
C ASP A 51 -16.52 17.55 12.26
N VAL A 52 -15.69 18.50 12.69
CA VAL A 52 -14.73 19.21 11.85
C VAL A 52 -13.32 18.98 12.38
N LEU A 53 -12.43 18.59 11.47
CA LEU A 53 -10.99 18.56 11.67
C LEU A 53 -10.38 19.78 10.98
N THR A 54 -9.65 20.59 11.71
CA THR A 54 -8.90 21.73 11.14
C THR A 54 -7.40 21.47 11.28
N LEU A 55 -6.69 21.36 10.16
CA LEU A 55 -5.22 21.38 10.13
C LEU A 55 -4.74 22.83 10.06
N LEU A 56 -3.77 23.20 10.90
CA LEU A 56 -3.29 24.57 11.05
C LEU A 56 -1.77 24.63 10.86
N THR A 57 -1.30 25.58 10.05
CA THR A 57 0.12 25.91 9.91
C THR A 57 0.35 27.41 9.75
N CYS A 58 1.60 27.88 9.89
CA CYS A 58 1.96 29.25 9.53
C CYS A 58 1.94 29.42 8.02
N ASP A 59 1.50 30.58 7.55
CA ASP A 59 1.59 30.97 6.15
C ASP A 59 1.78 32.50 6.09
N PRO A 60 2.93 33.05 5.69
CA PRO A 60 4.09 32.35 5.13
C PRO A 60 4.91 31.58 6.19
N LEU A 61 5.67 30.57 5.74
CA LEU A 61 6.55 29.76 6.58
C LEU A 61 7.87 30.46 6.98
N VAL A 62 7.98 31.76 6.68
CA VAL A 62 9.11 32.62 7.02
C VAL A 62 8.64 33.81 7.85
N PRO A 63 9.47 34.37 8.75
CA PRO A 63 9.10 35.57 9.48
C PRO A 63 8.74 36.73 8.54
N PRO A 64 7.71 37.54 8.85
CA PRO A 64 6.91 37.52 10.08
C PRO A 64 5.76 36.48 10.07
N PHE A 65 5.52 35.83 11.22
CA PHE A 65 4.53 34.75 11.38
C PHE A 65 3.13 35.25 11.79
N ASP A 66 2.60 36.25 11.08
CA ASP A 66 1.37 36.93 11.49
C ASP A 66 0.08 36.24 11.02
N TYR A 67 0.21 35.24 10.16
CA TYR A 67 -0.91 34.58 9.49
C TYR A 67 -0.84 33.05 9.63
N ARG A 68 -2.00 32.41 9.50
CA ARG A 68 -2.17 30.95 9.60
C ARG A 68 -3.00 30.47 8.43
N LEU A 69 -2.58 29.35 7.84
CA LEU A 69 -3.39 28.57 6.92
C LEU A 69 -4.18 27.55 7.71
N LEU A 70 -5.50 27.57 7.52
CA LEU A 70 -6.43 26.55 8.02
C LEU A 70 -6.92 25.70 6.85
N VAL A 71 -6.90 24.39 7.04
CA VAL A 71 -7.55 23.42 6.15
C VAL A 71 -8.65 22.74 6.96
N ASN A 72 -9.91 23.05 6.66
CA ASN A 72 -11.04 22.48 7.38
C ASN A 72 -11.59 21.29 6.59
N ALA A 73 -11.79 20.18 7.30
CA ALA A 73 -12.28 18.93 6.76
C ALA A 73 -13.43 18.40 7.61
N TYR A 74 -14.43 17.82 6.97
CA TYR A 74 -15.63 17.28 7.63
C TYR A 74 -15.55 15.77 7.71
N ARG A 75 -16.08 15.19 8.78
CA ARG A 75 -16.14 13.73 8.92
C ARG A 75 -16.85 13.13 7.72
N HIS A 76 -16.14 12.27 6.99
CA HIS A 76 -16.73 11.45 5.95
C HIS A 76 -17.23 10.16 6.60
N HIS A 77 -18.54 10.08 6.81
CA HIS A 77 -19.16 8.80 7.15
C HIS A 77 -19.19 7.97 5.88
N ASP A 78 -18.21 7.08 5.74
CA ASP A 78 -18.34 5.96 4.84
C ASP A 78 -19.58 5.20 5.31
N SER A 79 -20.67 5.31 4.54
CA SER A 79 -21.87 4.51 4.77
C SER A 79 -21.38 3.07 4.93
N SER A 80 -21.71 2.49 6.07
CA SER A 80 -21.09 1.33 6.72
C SER A 80 -21.22 0.00 5.95
N GLU A 81 -20.92 0.02 4.66
CA GLU A 81 -20.82 -1.13 3.76
C GLU A 81 -19.38 -1.34 3.25
N GLN A 82 -18.45 -0.40 3.46
CA GLN A 82 -17.07 -0.52 2.94
C GLN A 82 -15.98 -0.77 3.99
N VAL A 83 -16.32 -0.65 5.28
CA VAL A 83 -15.40 -1.12 6.35
C VAL A 83 -15.46 -2.65 6.48
N ALA A 84 -16.62 -3.27 6.20
CA ALA A 84 -16.74 -4.72 6.04
C ALA A 84 -16.01 -5.22 4.78
N ALA A 85 -15.94 -4.42 3.71
CA ALA A 85 -15.27 -4.80 2.46
C ALA A 85 -13.73 -4.78 2.53
N SER A 86 -13.13 -4.12 3.54
CA SER A 86 -11.67 -4.15 3.74
C SER A 86 -11.21 -5.37 4.57
N GLU A 87 -12.09 -5.98 5.36
CA GLU A 87 -11.84 -7.29 5.97
C GLU A 87 -12.12 -8.44 4.99
N GLU A 88 -13.10 -8.30 4.09
CA GLU A 88 -13.40 -9.32 3.06
C GLU A 88 -12.33 -9.41 1.95
N LYS A 89 -11.63 -8.32 1.62
CA LYS A 89 -10.57 -8.34 0.58
C LYS A 89 -9.34 -9.16 1.00
N THR A 90 -9.10 -9.29 2.31
CA THR A 90 -8.04 -10.13 2.87
C THR A 90 -8.43 -11.61 2.83
N GLN A 91 -9.69 -11.95 3.09
CA GLN A 91 -10.18 -13.34 3.05
C GLN A 91 -10.19 -13.93 1.64
N SER A 92 -10.61 -13.16 0.63
CA SER A 92 -10.59 -13.59 -0.78
C SER A 92 -9.16 -13.88 -1.28
N SER A 93 -8.20 -13.04 -0.89
CA SER A 93 -6.80 -13.19 -1.31
C SER A 93 -6.12 -14.41 -0.69
N GLN A 94 -6.46 -14.76 0.57
CA GLN A 94 -5.87 -15.91 1.26
C GLN A 94 -6.34 -17.26 0.66
N ALA A 95 -7.62 -17.41 0.32
CA ALA A 95 -8.14 -18.63 -0.31
C ALA A 95 -7.61 -18.84 -1.75
N VAL A 96 -7.38 -17.75 -2.49
CA VAL A 96 -6.79 -17.81 -3.84
C VAL A 96 -5.30 -18.15 -3.79
N LEU A 97 -4.52 -17.57 -2.86
CA LEU A 97 -3.10 -17.90 -2.67
C LEU A 97 -2.89 -19.37 -2.26
N GLU A 98 -3.75 -19.94 -1.42
CA GLU A 98 -3.70 -21.37 -1.06
C GLU A 98 -3.91 -22.30 -2.28
N SER A 99 -4.85 -21.94 -3.17
CA SER A 99 -5.10 -22.69 -4.42
C SER A 99 -3.94 -22.59 -5.41
N TYR A 100 -3.30 -21.43 -5.52
CA TYR A 100 -2.09 -21.25 -6.34
C TYR A 100 -0.85 -21.92 -5.72
N ARG A 101 -0.73 -21.93 -4.38
CA ARG A 101 0.35 -22.64 -3.66
C ARG A 101 0.30 -24.14 -3.92
N LYS A 102 -0.87 -24.78 -3.81
CA LYS A 102 -1.01 -26.23 -4.03
C LYS A 102 -0.74 -26.63 -5.48
N LYS A 103 -1.22 -25.88 -6.48
CA LYS A 103 -0.97 -26.19 -7.90
C LYS A 103 0.48 -25.91 -8.32
N GLY A 104 1.09 -24.84 -7.81
CA GLY A 104 2.47 -24.47 -8.12
C GLY A 104 3.48 -25.49 -7.61
N VAL A 105 3.33 -25.98 -6.38
CA VAL A 105 4.24 -26.97 -5.79
C VAL A 105 4.22 -28.30 -6.56
N SER A 106 3.04 -28.78 -6.97
CA SER A 106 2.94 -30.00 -7.78
C SER A 106 3.60 -29.85 -9.14
N PHE A 107 3.38 -28.72 -9.84
CA PHE A 107 3.99 -28.48 -11.15
C PHE A 107 5.53 -28.40 -11.09
N ILE A 108 6.06 -27.71 -10.08
CA ILE A 108 7.51 -27.60 -9.85
C ILE A 108 8.12 -28.98 -9.55
N ALA A 109 7.45 -29.81 -8.73
CA ALA A 109 7.91 -31.15 -8.42
C ALA A 109 7.94 -32.08 -9.66
N TYR A 110 6.99 -31.95 -10.58
CA TYR A 110 7.02 -32.69 -11.84
C TYR A 110 8.14 -32.22 -12.77
N LEU A 111 8.37 -30.91 -12.88
CA LEU A 111 9.46 -30.36 -13.69
C LEU A 111 10.85 -30.80 -13.18
N THR A 112 11.05 -30.87 -11.87
CA THR A 112 12.31 -31.33 -11.29
C THR A 112 12.52 -32.83 -11.48
N LEU A 113 11.50 -33.67 -11.27
CA LEU A 113 11.55 -35.11 -11.52
C LEU A 113 11.83 -35.42 -13.00
N PHE A 114 11.13 -34.75 -13.91
CA PHE A 114 11.31 -34.95 -15.34
C PHE A 114 12.68 -34.45 -15.82
N GLY A 115 13.14 -33.31 -15.29
CA GLY A 115 14.49 -32.79 -15.56
C GLY A 115 15.59 -33.75 -15.09
N TRP A 116 15.45 -34.33 -13.90
CA TRP A 116 16.39 -35.36 -13.41
C TRP A 116 16.39 -36.62 -14.26
N PHE A 117 15.21 -37.11 -14.66
CA PHE A 117 15.10 -38.25 -15.56
C PHE A 117 15.78 -38.00 -16.91
N LEU A 118 15.55 -36.83 -17.51
CA LEU A 118 16.18 -36.42 -18.76
C LEU A 118 17.71 -36.32 -18.60
N PHE A 119 18.18 -35.73 -17.50
CA PHE A 119 19.60 -35.57 -17.22
C PHE A 119 20.31 -36.93 -17.05
N VAL A 120 19.72 -37.85 -16.29
CA VAL A 120 20.22 -39.23 -16.13
C VAL A 120 20.20 -39.97 -17.47
N TYR A 121 19.16 -39.80 -18.27
CA TYR A 121 19.07 -40.40 -19.61
C TYR A 121 20.15 -39.85 -20.56
N LEU A 122 20.37 -38.52 -20.57
CA LEU A 122 21.43 -37.86 -21.34
C LEU A 122 22.81 -38.36 -20.89
N ALA A 123 23.06 -38.43 -19.58
CA ALA A 123 24.30 -38.95 -19.02
C ALA A 123 24.50 -40.45 -19.36
N TYR A 124 23.45 -41.26 -19.34
CA TYR A 124 23.49 -42.66 -19.76
C TYR A 124 23.79 -42.78 -21.25
N LYS A 125 23.16 -41.97 -22.10
CA LYS A 125 23.37 -41.97 -23.56
C LYS A 125 24.78 -41.49 -23.92
N LEU A 126 25.27 -40.42 -23.26
CA LEU A 126 26.64 -39.94 -23.36
C LEU A 126 27.64 -41.01 -22.87
N GLY A 127 27.38 -41.66 -21.74
CA GLY A 127 28.22 -42.73 -21.20
C GLY A 127 28.25 -44.00 -22.07
N LYS A 128 27.12 -44.35 -22.71
CA LYS A 128 27.04 -45.43 -23.70
C LYS A 128 27.77 -45.05 -24.98
N LEU A 129 27.65 -43.81 -25.44
CA LEU A 129 28.33 -43.29 -26.62
C LEU A 129 29.86 -43.23 -26.43
N VAL A 130 30.33 -42.77 -25.26
CA VAL A 130 31.76 -42.77 -24.89
C VAL A 130 32.30 -44.20 -24.77
N ARG A 131 31.51 -45.15 -24.27
CA ARG A 131 31.89 -46.57 -24.24
C ARG A 131 32.01 -47.18 -25.65
N VAL A 132 31.10 -46.83 -26.58
CA VAL A 132 31.17 -47.31 -27.97
C VAL A 132 32.36 -46.72 -28.73
N CYS A 133 32.67 -45.42 -28.56
CA CYS A 133 33.84 -44.79 -29.17
C CYS A 133 35.19 -45.24 -28.57
N ARG A 134 35.20 -45.75 -27.33
CA ARG A 134 36.43 -46.29 -26.72
C ARG A 134 36.82 -47.65 -27.29
N VAL A 135 35.87 -48.45 -27.80
CA VAL A 135 36.12 -49.78 -28.36
C VAL A 135 36.70 -49.72 -29.79
N THR A 136 36.45 -48.64 -30.54
CA THR A 136 36.94 -48.48 -31.92
C THR A 136 38.35 -47.88 -32.05
N LYS A 137 38.99 -47.46 -30.94
CA LYS A 137 40.35 -46.89 -30.96
C LYS A 137 41.46 -47.89 -30.58
N VAL A 138 41.14 -49.18 -30.44
CA VAL A 138 42.11 -50.27 -30.16
C VAL A 138 42.04 -51.35 -31.25
N ARG A 139 41.87 -50.95 -32.51
CA ARG A 139 42.10 -51.83 -33.65
C ARG A 139 42.78 -51.04 -34.76
#